data_AF-A0A6N4QFW3-F1
#
_entry.id   AF-A0A6N4QFW3-F1
#
_cell.length_a   1.000
_cell.length_b   1.000
_cell.length_c   1.000
_cell.angle_alpha   90.00
_cell.angle_beta   90.00
_cell.angle_gamma   90.00
#
_symmetry.space_group_name_H-M   'P 1'
#
loop_
_entity.id
_entity.type
_entity.pdbx_description
1 polymer ?
#
loop_
_entity_poly.entity_id
_entity_poly.type
_entity_poly.pdbx_seq_one_letter_code
_entity_poly.pdbx_strand_id
1 'polypeptide(L)'
;MIAKVRTFFTRWNGNPSFLFFQVFLIFLFLNGIVSQFACRKDLSESGRFEISESTKNVFKNLHSPLTIDAYYSSKIPGEYKVRLDLTKELLKEIASLGGAKVSLRFHDPDESEEEQRKAAEAGIQPQILEKTARGGAEIKRVFLGLTLTLGTRKETLPVAFYAEEIEYQILTTLRKMIRERRDAEIGILSLSGSLSSGHPGPETGKDTIGIFTHQILKEEYGNIPELKLEEEEVPAWIRTLLWIGEGALSEKAAYRLDQFLMRGGNLVILAKSMDFRLESPERETGIGMNATGVGIAKPSAHNEEQNQIFEYYGFRVNTDLVFDLRHSLPIGSLMEVEPGVIGRYAYPAWIVADSSEKMLSEESPFTKPFQSLLLPWVSSVRLFPERQPTVRMEPILWSSEEAEVRSSIVALGEKQIFATPFTASGNKIVLGAVLEGRFRSRFSKAENTFQKSNSFLQSNPEGRVSRILVIGSPYLVSDLLAFPDTREIYQESNLPFLLNALDVSNGDMDLISLRGKKSAFLKLKPFSDAERITFSFLNLLGIPFLLGLYAFLRIRSRNSVQSFSSEESST
;
A
#
# COMPACT_ATOMS: atom_id res chain seq x y z
N MET A 1 71.92 -1.14 4.07
CA MET A 1 70.80 -0.20 4.28
C MET A 1 69.46 -0.95 4.44
N ILE A 2 69.16 -1.92 3.56
CA ILE A 2 67.94 -2.76 3.60
C ILE A 2 67.79 -3.56 4.91
N ALA A 3 68.87 -4.10 5.48
CA ALA A 3 68.83 -4.85 6.74
C ALA A 3 68.46 -3.98 7.97
N LYS A 4 68.83 -2.68 7.96
CA LYS A 4 68.47 -1.72 9.02
C LYS A 4 67.01 -1.29 8.94
N VAL A 5 66.47 -1.16 7.73
CA VAL A 5 65.04 -0.89 7.51
C VAL A 5 64.20 -2.09 7.95
N ARG A 6 64.61 -3.32 7.61
CA ARG A 6 63.91 -4.54 8.03
C ARG A 6 63.88 -4.71 9.55
N THR A 7 65.00 -4.47 10.23
CA THR A 7 65.09 -4.52 11.70
C THR A 7 64.32 -3.38 12.39
N PHE A 8 64.25 -2.20 11.78
CA PHE A 8 63.45 -1.07 12.24
C PHE A 8 61.94 -1.38 12.22
N PHE A 9 61.43 -1.98 11.13
CA PHE A 9 60.02 -2.39 11.03
C PHE A 9 59.67 -3.59 11.93
N THR A 10 60.57 -4.58 12.10
CA THR A 10 60.29 -5.73 12.98
C THR A 10 60.24 -5.36 14.47
N ARG A 11 60.96 -4.31 14.90
CA ARG A 11 60.98 -3.87 16.30
C ARG A 11 59.70 -3.11 16.70
N TRP A 12 59.00 -2.53 15.72
CA TRP A 12 57.74 -1.82 15.92
C TRP A 12 56.51 -2.72 15.78
N ASN A 13 56.61 -3.84 15.05
CA ASN A 13 55.51 -4.79 14.87
C ASN A 13 55.10 -5.54 16.16
N GLY A 14 55.93 -5.52 17.21
CA GLY A 14 55.62 -6.06 18.53
C GLY A 14 55.08 -5.03 19.53
N ASN A 15 55.02 -3.74 19.17
CA ASN A 15 54.54 -2.68 20.06
C ASN A 15 53.02 -2.49 19.88
N PRO A 16 52.18 -2.79 20.88
CA PRO A 16 50.73 -2.68 20.76
C PRO A 16 50.25 -1.26 20.42
N SER A 17 50.99 -0.22 20.81
CA SER A 17 50.68 1.18 20.46
C SER A 17 50.89 1.48 18.98
N PHE A 18 51.90 0.87 18.35
CA PHE A 18 52.16 1.02 16.93
C PHE A 18 51.13 0.28 16.07
N LEU A 19 50.77 -0.95 16.47
CA LEU A 19 49.68 -1.69 15.84
C LEU A 19 48.35 -0.96 15.96
N PHE A 20 48.04 -0.41 17.14
CA PHE A 20 46.84 0.40 17.34
C PHE A 20 46.82 1.64 16.44
N PHE A 21 47.94 2.35 16.33
CA PHE A 21 48.07 3.51 15.44
C PHE A 21 47.88 3.14 13.96
N GLN A 22 48.44 2.02 13.51
CA GLN A 22 48.22 1.53 12.14
C GLN A 22 46.76 1.14 11.88
N VAL A 23 46.12 0.43 12.81
CA VAL A 23 44.70 0.08 12.72
C VAL A 23 43.83 1.33 12.70
N PHE A 24 44.16 2.35 13.51
CA PHE A 24 43.46 3.64 13.51
C PHE A 24 43.61 4.39 12.18
N LEU A 25 44.83 4.39 11.61
CA LEU A 25 45.07 4.96 10.28
C LEU A 25 44.31 4.21 9.18
N ILE A 26 44.35 2.87 9.19
CA ILE A 26 43.59 2.04 8.25
C ILE A 26 42.09 2.31 8.41
N PHE A 27 41.58 2.44 9.63
CA PHE A 27 40.19 2.79 9.90
C PHE A 27 39.82 4.18 9.34
N LEU A 28 40.68 5.19 9.51
CA LEU A 28 40.48 6.53 8.94
C LEU A 28 40.49 6.50 7.40
N PHE A 29 41.45 5.78 6.80
CA PHE A 29 41.53 5.63 5.34
C PHE A 29 40.34 4.86 4.78
N LEU A 30 39.94 3.76 5.41
CA LEU A 30 38.75 3.01 5.02
C LEU A 30 37.50 3.85 5.17
N ASN A 31 37.34 4.62 6.26
CA ASN A 31 36.23 5.56 6.39
C ASN A 31 36.24 6.62 5.29
N GLY A 32 37.40 7.17 4.95
CA GLY A 32 37.54 8.16 3.87
C GLY A 32 37.26 7.60 2.48
N ILE A 33 37.56 6.32 2.24
CA ILE A 33 37.23 5.62 0.99
C ILE A 33 35.73 5.27 0.96
N VAL A 34 35.20 4.73 2.05
CA VAL A 34 33.77 4.38 2.17
C VAL A 34 32.89 5.61 2.05
N SER A 35 33.32 6.77 2.58
CA SER A 35 32.56 8.02 2.45
C SER A 35 32.52 8.59 1.03
N GLN A 36 33.42 8.16 0.13
CA GLN A 36 33.39 8.50 -1.29
C GLN A 36 32.42 7.61 -2.07
N PHE A 37 32.09 6.42 -1.55
CA PHE A 37 31.08 5.56 -2.14
C PHE A 37 29.69 5.96 -1.63
N ALA A 38 28.96 6.72 -2.45
CA ALA A 38 27.55 6.99 -2.25
C ALA A 38 26.70 5.73 -2.56
N CYS A 39 26.85 4.69 -1.73
CA CYS A 39 25.97 3.53 -1.76
C CYS A 39 24.88 3.73 -0.72
N ARG A 40 23.70 4.17 -1.16
CA ARG A 40 22.50 4.22 -0.34
C ARG A 40 21.60 3.08 -0.77
N LYS A 41 21.39 2.13 0.13
CA LYS A 41 20.43 1.04 -0.07
C LYS A 41 19.30 1.21 0.93
N ASP A 42 18.07 1.20 0.42
CA ASP A 42 16.90 1.15 1.29
C ASP A 42 16.76 -0.26 1.86
N LEU A 43 16.65 -0.36 3.19
CA LEU A 43 16.45 -1.61 3.93
C LEU A 43 15.02 -1.76 4.43
N SER A 44 14.13 -0.82 4.10
CA SER A 44 12.71 -0.96 4.36
C SER A 44 12.12 -2.09 3.52
N GLU A 45 11.17 -2.83 4.10
CA GLU A 45 10.50 -3.95 3.44
C GLU A 45 9.84 -3.55 2.12
N SER A 46 9.32 -2.32 2.04
CA SER A 46 8.63 -1.80 0.84
C SER A 46 9.52 -0.98 -0.10
N GLY A 47 10.81 -0.78 0.20
CA GLY A 47 11.68 0.09 -0.60
C GLY A 47 11.16 1.53 -0.72
N ARG A 48 10.53 2.05 0.35
CA ARG A 48 9.77 3.31 0.33
C ARG A 48 10.61 4.58 0.10
N PHE A 49 11.93 4.50 0.24
CA PHE A 49 12.88 5.60 0.05
C PHE A 49 13.77 5.44 -1.18
N GLU A 50 13.62 4.35 -1.94
CA GLU A 50 14.32 4.15 -3.21
C GLU A 50 13.51 4.72 -4.38
N ILE A 51 14.14 5.33 -5.39
CA ILE A 51 13.40 5.84 -6.55
C ILE A 51 12.91 4.72 -7.46
N SER A 52 11.62 4.74 -7.78
CA SER A 52 10.97 3.78 -8.68
C SER A 52 11.45 3.89 -10.13
N GLU A 53 11.40 2.77 -10.85
CA GLU A 53 11.69 2.72 -12.29
C GLU A 53 10.77 3.65 -13.09
N SER A 54 9.52 3.77 -12.68
CA SER A 54 8.56 4.69 -13.29
C SER A 54 8.99 6.15 -13.22
N THR A 55 9.44 6.62 -12.04
CA THR A 55 9.97 7.97 -11.88
C THR A 55 11.19 8.16 -12.77
N LYS A 56 12.11 7.18 -12.83
CA LYS A 56 13.28 7.23 -13.72
C LYS A 56 12.85 7.39 -15.18
N ASN A 57 11.84 6.64 -15.63
CA ASN A 57 11.35 6.69 -17.01
C ASN A 57 10.69 8.03 -17.35
N VAL A 58 9.83 8.55 -16.47
CA VAL A 58 9.17 9.84 -16.71
C VAL A 58 10.19 10.98 -16.74
N PHE A 59 11.12 11.03 -15.78
CA PHE A 59 12.11 12.11 -15.70
C PHE A 59 13.12 12.07 -16.85
N LYS A 60 13.54 10.88 -17.32
CA LYS A 60 14.41 10.74 -18.49
C LYS A 60 13.73 11.20 -19.79
N ASN A 61 12.42 10.96 -19.92
CA ASN A 61 11.64 11.26 -21.12
C ASN A 61 10.97 12.65 -21.11
N LEU A 62 11.32 13.52 -20.16
CA LEU A 62 10.79 14.89 -20.11
C LEU A 62 11.13 15.67 -21.38
N HIS A 63 10.12 16.18 -22.08
CA HIS A 63 10.31 17.01 -23.27
C HIS A 63 10.49 18.49 -22.94
N SER A 64 9.79 18.98 -21.91
CA SER A 64 9.83 20.37 -21.45
C SER A 64 10.72 20.53 -20.22
N PRO A 65 11.36 21.70 -20.03
CA PRO A 65 12.13 21.95 -18.80
C PRO A 65 11.19 21.99 -17.59
N LEU A 66 11.61 21.32 -16.50
CA LEU A 66 10.92 21.26 -15.23
C LEU A 66 11.74 22.01 -14.18
N THR A 67 11.12 22.98 -13.51
CA THR A 67 11.71 23.65 -12.36
C THR A 67 10.98 23.23 -11.09
N ILE A 68 11.73 22.79 -10.08
CA ILE A 68 11.26 22.40 -8.76
C ILE A 68 11.77 23.44 -7.77
N ASP A 69 10.87 24.28 -7.26
CA ASP A 69 11.17 25.25 -6.21
C ASP A 69 10.71 24.69 -4.86
N ALA A 70 11.66 24.39 -3.99
CA ALA A 70 11.44 23.81 -2.68
C ALA A 70 11.58 24.86 -1.58
N TYR A 71 10.49 25.19 -0.90
CA TYR A 71 10.44 26.19 0.16
C TYR A 71 10.46 25.48 1.52
N TYR A 72 11.63 25.49 2.16
CA TYR A 72 11.89 24.76 3.40
C TYR A 72 12.56 25.62 4.45
N SER A 73 11.81 25.97 5.50
CA SER A 73 12.30 26.67 6.70
C SER A 73 13.47 25.93 7.36
N SER A 74 14.59 26.61 7.62
CA SER A 74 15.73 26.02 8.36
C SER A 74 15.52 25.93 9.88
N LYS A 75 14.68 26.78 10.48
CA LYS A 75 14.47 26.89 11.94
C LYS A 75 13.41 25.91 12.48
N ILE A 76 13.37 24.69 11.94
CA ILE A 76 12.45 23.63 12.37
C ILE A 76 12.90 22.98 13.70
N PRO A 77 11.99 22.41 14.51
CA PRO A 77 12.38 21.65 15.70
C PRO A 77 13.27 20.44 15.35
N GLY A 78 14.19 20.08 16.25
CA GLY A 78 15.23 19.07 15.99
C GLY A 78 14.69 17.68 15.62
N GLU A 79 13.52 17.30 16.16
CA GLU A 79 12.84 16.04 15.85
C GLU A 79 12.40 15.91 14.38
N TYR A 80 12.16 17.04 13.70
CA TYR A 80 11.78 17.08 12.29
C TYR A 80 12.98 17.22 11.34
N LYS A 81 14.16 17.60 11.86
CA LYS A 81 15.33 17.93 11.05
C LYS A 81 15.80 16.75 10.21
N VAL A 82 15.90 15.57 10.83
CA VAL A 82 16.33 14.33 10.15
C VAL A 82 15.41 14.02 8.96
N ARG A 83 14.09 14.20 9.14
CA ARG A 83 13.11 13.97 8.07
C ARG A 83 13.20 15.02 6.95
N LEU A 84 13.45 16.28 7.29
CA LEU A 84 13.67 17.32 6.29
C LEU A 84 14.91 17.02 5.44
N ASP A 85 16.00 16.65 6.09
CA ASP A 85 17.27 16.34 5.42
C ASP A 85 17.08 15.16 4.45
N LEU A 86 16.38 14.10 4.89
CA LEU A 86 16.02 12.96 4.06
C LEU A 86 15.18 13.36 2.82
N THR A 87 14.22 14.27 3.00
CA THR A 87 13.37 14.78 1.92
C THR A 87 14.18 15.60 0.92
N LYS A 88 15.06 16.49 1.41
CA LYS A 88 15.96 17.28 0.57
C LYS A 88 16.91 16.39 -0.24
N GLU A 89 17.42 15.32 0.36
CA GLU A 89 18.25 14.33 -0.34
C GLU A 89 17.48 13.62 -1.44
N LEU A 90 16.26 13.13 -1.15
CA LEU A 90 15.43 12.45 -2.13
C LEU A 90 15.03 13.36 -3.30
N LEU A 91 14.77 14.64 -3.03
CA LEU A 91 14.54 15.64 -4.08
C LEU A 91 15.74 15.84 -4.98
N LYS A 92 16.96 15.91 -4.42
CA LYS A 92 18.19 16.01 -5.20
C LYS A 92 18.37 14.77 -6.08
N GLU A 93 18.07 13.59 -5.55
CA GLU A 93 18.11 12.34 -6.30
C GLU A 93 17.11 12.36 -7.48
N ILE A 94 15.84 12.71 -7.23
CA ILE A 94 14.81 12.85 -8.27
C ILE A 94 15.25 13.86 -9.35
N ALA A 95 15.71 15.04 -8.94
CA ALA A 95 16.13 16.08 -9.87
C ALA A 95 17.32 15.65 -10.74
N SER A 96 18.26 14.88 -10.18
CA SER A 96 19.42 14.38 -10.92
C SER A 96 19.05 13.46 -12.09
N LEU A 97 17.89 12.78 -12.04
CA LEU A 97 17.42 11.87 -13.08
C LEU A 97 17.07 12.57 -14.40
N GLY A 98 16.59 13.82 -14.32
CA GLY A 98 16.22 14.61 -15.49
C GLY A 98 17.37 15.39 -16.12
N GLY A 99 18.57 15.31 -15.53
CA GLY A 99 19.78 15.98 -16.02
C GLY A 99 19.57 17.49 -16.21
N ALA A 100 20.04 18.02 -17.34
CA ALA A 100 19.97 19.46 -17.64
C ALA A 100 18.54 20.02 -17.81
N LYS A 101 17.51 19.15 -17.94
CA LYS A 101 16.12 19.59 -18.11
C LYS A 101 15.41 19.85 -16.79
N VAL A 102 15.99 19.42 -15.67
CA VAL A 102 15.39 19.58 -14.35
C VAL A 102 16.26 20.50 -13.51
N SER A 103 15.67 21.58 -13.01
CA SER A 103 16.33 22.51 -12.09
C SER A 103 15.67 22.43 -10.72
N LEU A 104 16.45 22.10 -9.69
CA LEU A 104 16.01 22.09 -8.30
C LEU A 104 16.59 23.30 -7.58
N ARG A 105 15.73 24.10 -6.96
CA ARG A 105 16.10 25.30 -6.19
C ARG A 105 15.53 25.18 -4.79
N PHE A 106 16.37 25.39 -3.79
CA PHE A 106 15.95 25.46 -2.39
C PHE A 106 15.86 26.92 -1.97
N HIS A 107 14.73 27.28 -1.38
CA HIS A 107 14.43 28.59 -0.83
C HIS A 107 14.17 28.41 0.67
N ASP A 108 14.75 29.26 1.51
CA ASP A 108 14.55 29.23 2.96
C ASP A 108 13.76 30.47 3.42
N PRO A 109 12.45 30.32 3.70
CA PRO A 109 11.61 31.41 4.21
C PRO A 109 12.06 32.01 5.55
N ASP A 110 12.98 31.37 6.28
CA ASP A 110 13.49 31.89 7.54
C ASP A 110 14.69 32.84 7.39
N GLU A 111 15.25 32.96 6.18
CA GLU A 111 16.39 33.83 5.86
C GLU A 111 15.97 35.29 5.64
N SER A 112 14.82 35.53 4.99
CA SER A 112 14.33 36.87 4.72
C SER A 112 12.80 36.95 4.56
N GLU A 113 12.23 38.13 4.79
CA GLU A 113 10.81 38.40 4.51
C GLU A 113 10.48 38.26 3.00
N GLU A 114 11.46 38.46 2.12
CA GLU A 114 11.29 38.28 0.68
C GLU A 114 11.05 36.80 0.33
N GLU A 115 11.84 35.89 0.89
CA GLU A 115 11.66 34.44 0.69
C GLU A 115 10.34 33.95 1.30
N GLN A 116 9.95 34.50 2.45
CA GLN A 116 8.65 34.24 3.05
C GLN A 116 7.49 34.68 2.15
N ARG A 117 7.62 35.88 1.54
CA ARG A 117 6.63 36.39 0.59
C ARG A 117 6.57 35.54 -0.67
N LYS A 118 7.71 35.10 -1.22
CA LYS A 118 7.75 34.19 -2.37
C LYS A 118 7.04 32.87 -2.08
N ALA A 119 7.26 32.28 -0.90
CA ALA A 119 6.57 31.06 -0.49
C ALA A 119 5.04 31.27 -0.41
N ALA A 120 4.59 32.39 0.18
CA ALA A 120 3.18 32.73 0.27
C ALA A 120 2.54 32.99 -1.11
N GLU A 121 3.21 33.73 -1.99
CA GLU A 121 2.77 33.98 -3.38
C GLU A 121 2.76 32.70 -4.22
N ALA A 122 3.62 31.73 -3.89
CA ALA A 122 3.61 30.39 -4.46
C ALA A 122 2.44 29.51 -3.96
N GLY A 123 1.65 29.98 -3.00
CA GLY A 123 0.53 29.23 -2.41
C GLY A 123 0.93 28.33 -1.24
N ILE A 124 2.16 28.44 -0.74
CA ILE A 124 2.67 27.65 0.38
C ILE A 124 2.45 28.44 1.67
N GLN A 125 1.53 27.96 2.49
CA GLN A 125 1.19 28.58 3.77
C GLN A 125 2.02 27.98 4.91
N PRO A 126 2.34 28.77 5.95
CA PRO A 126 3.09 28.28 7.09
C PRO A 126 2.30 27.21 7.86
N GLN A 127 2.94 26.07 8.11
CA GLN A 127 2.45 24.99 8.95
C GLN A 127 2.89 25.22 10.40
N ILE A 128 2.07 24.78 11.34
CA ILE A 128 2.39 24.86 12.76
C ILE A 128 3.00 23.53 13.20
N LEU A 129 4.25 23.57 13.69
CA LEU A 129 4.91 22.44 14.35
C LEU A 129 5.01 22.71 15.85
N GLU A 130 4.54 21.76 16.63
CA GLU A 130 4.72 21.78 18.08
C GLU A 130 6.05 21.13 18.45
N LYS A 131 6.73 21.73 19.42
CA LYS A 131 7.95 21.17 20.01
C LYS A 131 7.67 20.91 21.49
N THR A 132 7.76 19.64 21.88
CA THR A 132 7.61 19.25 23.28
C THR A 132 8.94 19.50 24.01
N ALA A 133 8.98 20.51 24.87
CA ALA A 133 10.12 20.76 25.76
C ALA A 133 9.73 20.47 27.21
N ARG A 134 10.71 20.08 28.05
CA ARG A 134 10.51 19.94 29.51
C ARG A 134 10.13 21.31 30.10
N GLY A 135 8.82 21.57 30.25
CA GLY A 135 8.28 22.82 30.79
C GLY A 135 7.21 23.53 29.92
N GLY A 136 6.95 23.08 28.69
CA GLY A 136 5.88 23.64 27.84
C GLY A 136 5.97 23.24 26.36
N ALA A 137 4.90 23.50 25.61
CA ALA A 137 4.85 23.36 24.16
C ALA A 137 5.28 24.68 23.49
N GLU A 138 6.34 24.65 22.69
CA GLU A 138 6.75 25.79 21.85
C GLU A 138 6.16 25.60 20.45
N ILE A 139 5.34 26.55 20.00
CA ILE A 139 4.70 26.53 18.69
C ILE A 139 5.59 27.25 17.67
N LYS A 140 5.99 26.57 16.59
CA LYS A 140 6.76 27.18 15.50
C LYS A 140 6.00 27.14 14.19
N ARG A 141 6.05 28.24 13.45
CA ARG A 141 5.52 28.33 12.08
C ARG A 141 6.65 28.05 11.10
N VAL A 142 6.43 27.12 10.17
CA VAL A 142 7.43 26.67 9.20
C VAL A 142 6.82 26.49 7.82
N PHE A 143 7.58 26.75 6.78
CA PHE A 143 7.16 26.51 5.40
C PHE A 143 7.75 25.19 4.91
N LEU A 144 6.89 24.33 4.37
CA LEU A 144 7.25 22.97 3.98
C LEU A 144 6.54 22.55 2.68
N GLY A 145 6.81 23.26 1.58
CA GLY A 145 6.09 23.04 0.32
C GLY A 145 7.00 23.08 -0.91
N LEU A 146 6.43 22.69 -2.06
CA LEU A 146 7.11 22.68 -3.35
C LEU A 146 6.24 23.36 -4.41
N THR A 147 6.85 23.94 -5.43
CA THR A 147 6.17 24.25 -6.68
C THR A 147 6.86 23.60 -7.87
N LEU A 148 6.07 23.03 -8.77
CA LEU A 148 6.51 22.41 -10.00
C LEU A 148 6.10 23.30 -11.17
N THR A 149 7.08 23.73 -11.97
CA THR A 149 6.84 24.52 -13.18
C THR A 149 7.32 23.74 -14.40
N LEU A 150 6.39 23.31 -15.24
CA LEU A 150 6.66 22.57 -16.47
C LEU A 150 6.25 23.43 -17.68
N GLY A 151 7.23 24.03 -18.36
CA GLY A 151 6.96 24.99 -19.42
C GLY A 151 6.15 26.19 -18.90
N THR A 152 4.88 26.29 -19.29
CA THR A 152 3.95 27.37 -18.84
C THR A 152 3.00 26.95 -17.73
N ARG A 153 2.93 25.65 -17.40
CA ARG A 153 2.06 25.14 -16.34
C ARG A 153 2.79 25.20 -15.00
N LYS A 154 2.10 25.66 -13.96
CA LYS A 154 2.60 25.70 -12.59
C LYS A 154 1.61 24.99 -11.67
N GLU A 155 2.10 24.08 -10.86
CA GLU A 155 1.35 23.40 -9.82
C GLU A 155 2.08 23.53 -8.48
N THR A 156 1.34 23.68 -7.39
CA THR A 156 1.87 23.85 -6.03
C THR A 156 1.49 22.66 -5.17
N LEU A 157 2.46 22.11 -4.44
CA LEU A 157 2.28 21.16 -3.36
C LEU A 157 2.44 21.91 -2.03
N PRO A 158 1.34 22.29 -1.35
CA PRO A 158 1.41 23.13 -0.16
C PRO A 158 2.13 22.47 1.01
N VAL A 159 2.08 21.14 1.08
CA VAL A 159 2.75 20.31 2.10
C VAL A 159 3.49 19.18 1.40
N ALA A 160 4.81 19.20 1.52
CA ALA A 160 5.72 18.31 0.81
C ALA A 160 6.96 18.05 1.70
N PHE A 161 6.73 17.39 2.83
CA PHE A 161 7.70 17.23 3.92
C PHE A 161 8.08 15.77 4.20
N TYR A 162 7.22 14.83 3.86
CA TYR A 162 7.42 13.41 4.14
C TYR A 162 8.18 12.77 2.99
N ALA A 163 9.39 12.26 3.27
CA ALA A 163 10.26 11.67 2.25
C ALA A 163 9.59 10.45 1.60
N GLU A 164 8.78 9.70 2.35
CA GLU A 164 8.01 8.55 1.90
C GLU A 164 6.94 8.92 0.85
N GLU A 165 6.56 10.20 0.77
CA GLU A 165 5.47 10.67 -0.10
C GLU A 165 5.94 11.51 -1.27
N ILE A 166 7.13 12.11 -1.15
CA ILE A 166 7.59 13.16 -2.05
C ILE A 166 7.69 12.69 -3.50
N GLU A 167 8.14 11.45 -3.71
CA GLU A 167 8.25 10.85 -5.04
C GLU A 167 6.86 10.72 -5.68
N TYR A 168 5.89 10.18 -4.93
CA TYR A 168 4.53 10.00 -5.39
C TYR A 168 3.86 11.35 -5.70
N GLN A 169 3.94 12.31 -4.79
CA GLN A 169 3.35 13.65 -4.98
C GLN A 169 3.92 14.35 -6.21
N ILE A 170 5.24 14.30 -6.41
CA ILE A 170 5.88 14.92 -7.58
C ILE A 170 5.46 14.22 -8.86
N LEU A 171 5.52 12.89 -8.91
CA LEU A 171 5.23 12.17 -10.15
C LEU A 171 3.76 12.29 -10.56
N THR A 172 2.84 12.17 -9.62
CA THR A 172 1.40 12.35 -9.89
C THR A 172 1.09 13.76 -10.36
N THR A 173 1.64 14.79 -9.72
CA THR A 173 1.46 16.18 -10.13
C THR A 173 2.04 16.42 -11.52
N LEU A 174 3.27 15.93 -11.77
CA LEU A 174 3.91 16.03 -13.07
C LEU A 174 3.10 15.34 -14.17
N ARG A 175 2.52 14.18 -13.89
CA ARG A 175 1.60 13.49 -14.81
C ARG A 175 0.34 14.30 -15.08
N LYS A 176 -0.28 14.87 -14.05
CA LYS A 176 -1.45 15.76 -14.20
C LYS A 176 -1.12 16.96 -15.08
N MET A 177 0.10 17.50 -14.97
CA MET A 177 0.59 18.58 -15.82
C MET A 177 0.84 18.15 -17.28
N ILE A 178 1.36 16.93 -17.50
CA ILE A 178 1.67 16.38 -18.84
C ILE A 178 0.41 15.91 -19.57
N ARG A 179 -0.52 15.24 -18.87
CA ARG A 179 -1.78 14.77 -19.46
C ARG A 179 -2.65 15.99 -19.82
N GLU A 180 -2.98 16.14 -21.08
CA GLU A 180 -4.14 16.93 -21.48
C GLU A 180 -5.40 16.24 -20.94
N ARG A 181 -6.39 17.01 -20.47
CA ARG A 181 -7.66 16.47 -19.94
C ARG A 181 -8.31 15.60 -21.03
N ARG A 182 -8.07 14.28 -20.97
CA ARG A 182 -8.86 13.29 -21.70
C ARG A 182 -10.01 12.88 -20.80
N ASP A 183 -11.14 12.56 -21.40
CA ASP A 183 -12.27 11.96 -20.69
C ASP A 183 -11.81 10.67 -20.00
N ALA A 184 -12.29 10.44 -18.79
CA ALA A 184 -11.96 9.23 -18.03
C ALA A 184 -12.32 8.00 -18.89
N GLU A 185 -11.40 7.08 -19.17
CA GLU A 185 -11.72 5.84 -19.90
C GLU A 185 -12.45 4.80 -19.01
N ILE A 186 -13.07 5.27 -17.93
CA ILE A 186 -13.62 4.50 -16.82
C ILE A 186 -15.09 4.87 -16.64
N GLY A 187 -15.94 3.88 -16.35
CA GLY A 187 -17.34 4.09 -15.97
C GLY A 187 -17.73 3.25 -14.75
N ILE A 188 -18.74 3.68 -14.00
CA ILE A 188 -19.28 2.94 -12.85
C ILE A 188 -20.64 2.37 -13.26
N LEU A 189 -20.81 1.07 -13.10
CA LEU A 189 -22.09 0.40 -13.33
C LEU A 189 -23.03 0.67 -12.15
N SER A 190 -24.21 1.22 -12.43
CA SER A 190 -25.24 1.53 -11.45
C SER A 190 -26.38 0.51 -11.55
N LEU A 191 -26.50 -0.36 -10.54
CA LEU A 191 -27.58 -1.34 -10.39
C LEU A 191 -28.30 -1.13 -9.05
N SER A 192 -29.50 -1.69 -8.91
CA SER A 192 -30.30 -1.60 -7.67
C SER A 192 -29.59 -2.15 -6.43
N GLY A 193 -28.68 -3.12 -6.59
CA GLY A 193 -27.87 -3.69 -5.50
C GLY A 193 -26.44 -3.14 -5.41
N SER A 194 -26.09 -2.14 -6.22
CA SER A 194 -24.78 -1.49 -6.14
C SER A 194 -24.67 -0.66 -4.85
N LEU A 195 -23.44 -0.50 -4.34
CA LEU A 195 -23.22 0.43 -3.25
C LEU A 195 -23.50 1.86 -3.75
N SER A 196 -24.07 2.68 -2.87
CA SER A 196 -24.48 4.04 -3.22
C SER A 196 -23.27 4.94 -3.44
N SER A 197 -23.16 5.49 -4.64
CA SER A 197 -22.25 6.56 -5.02
C SER A 197 -22.79 7.96 -4.65
N GLY A 198 -23.75 8.04 -3.73
CA GLY A 198 -24.26 9.31 -3.23
C GLY A 198 -23.14 10.22 -2.69
N HIS A 199 -23.36 11.54 -2.74
CA HIS A 199 -22.39 12.48 -2.19
C HIS A 199 -22.19 12.23 -0.68
N PRO A 200 -20.94 12.32 -0.16
CA PRO A 200 -20.69 12.20 1.27
C PRO A 200 -21.56 13.16 2.08
N GLY A 201 -22.28 12.61 3.06
CA GLY A 201 -23.24 13.34 3.89
C GLY A 201 -23.67 12.55 5.13
N PRO A 202 -24.78 12.93 5.79
CA PRO A 202 -25.27 12.24 7.00
C PRO A 202 -25.57 10.75 6.82
N GLU A 203 -25.86 10.32 5.58
CA GLU A 203 -26.15 8.92 5.21
C GLU A 203 -24.88 8.12 4.85
N THR A 204 -23.68 8.70 4.99
CA THR A 204 -22.41 8.02 4.72
C THR A 204 -22.24 6.83 5.65
N GLY A 205 -21.94 5.66 5.12
CA GLY A 205 -21.80 4.44 5.92
C GLY A 205 -21.24 3.27 5.14
N LYS A 206 -21.59 2.06 5.58
CA LYS A 206 -21.01 0.83 5.02
C LYS A 206 -21.40 0.57 3.56
N ASP A 207 -22.61 0.95 3.15
CA ASP A 207 -23.09 0.68 1.79
C ASP A 207 -22.93 1.90 0.87
N THR A 208 -22.06 2.85 1.23
CA THR A 208 -21.74 4.03 0.42
C THR A 208 -20.28 4.02 -0.04
N ILE A 209 -20.03 4.61 -1.21
CA ILE A 209 -18.70 4.76 -1.86
C ILE A 209 -18.48 6.20 -2.33
N GLY A 210 -19.14 7.16 -1.67
CA GLY A 210 -19.17 8.57 -2.06
C GLY A 210 -17.79 9.23 -1.98
N ILE A 211 -16.97 8.85 -1.00
CA ILE A 211 -15.59 9.35 -0.86
C ILE A 211 -14.75 8.83 -2.02
N PHE A 212 -14.82 7.53 -2.30
CA PHE A 212 -14.07 6.92 -3.40
C PHE A 212 -14.44 7.54 -4.76
N THR A 213 -15.73 7.73 -5.02
CA THR A 213 -16.22 8.21 -6.33
C THR A 213 -16.05 9.73 -6.52
N HIS A 214 -16.52 10.55 -5.57
CA HIS A 214 -16.56 12.01 -5.73
C HIS A 214 -15.28 12.73 -5.31
N GLN A 215 -14.41 12.10 -4.52
CA GLN A 215 -13.12 12.67 -4.12
C GLN A 215 -11.99 11.98 -4.86
N ILE A 216 -11.79 10.67 -4.62
CA ILE A 216 -10.59 9.97 -5.08
C ILE A 216 -10.58 9.80 -6.62
N LEU A 217 -11.60 9.15 -7.17
CA LEU A 217 -11.69 8.91 -8.61
C LEU A 217 -11.81 10.21 -9.40
N LYS A 218 -12.55 11.19 -8.86
CA LYS A 218 -12.68 12.51 -9.48
C LYS A 218 -11.36 13.26 -9.56
N GLU A 219 -10.55 13.19 -8.50
CA GLU A 219 -9.24 13.85 -8.47
C GLU A 219 -8.20 13.18 -9.39
N GLU A 220 -8.31 11.86 -9.57
CA GLU A 220 -7.35 11.09 -10.38
C GLU A 220 -7.73 11.01 -11.87
N TYR A 221 -9.02 10.85 -12.19
CA TYR A 221 -9.49 10.61 -13.56
C TYR A 221 -10.48 11.66 -14.08
N GLY A 222 -10.93 12.60 -13.24
CA GLY A 222 -11.98 13.55 -13.59
C GLY A 222 -13.38 12.96 -13.38
N ASN A 223 -14.40 13.57 -13.99
CA ASN A 223 -15.78 13.11 -13.82
C ASN A 223 -15.97 11.73 -14.46
N ILE A 224 -16.38 10.75 -13.65
CA ILE A 224 -16.65 9.39 -14.08
C ILE A 224 -18.17 9.22 -14.26
N PRO A 225 -18.66 8.76 -15.43
CA PRO A 225 -20.08 8.52 -15.64
C PRO A 225 -20.55 7.29 -14.83
N GLU A 226 -21.74 7.42 -14.27
CA GLU A 226 -22.54 6.26 -13.83
C GLU A 226 -23.40 5.79 -15.00
N LEU A 227 -23.34 4.49 -15.29
CA LEU A 227 -24.00 3.89 -16.43
C LEU A 227 -25.10 2.94 -15.98
N LYS A 228 -26.26 3.04 -16.64
CA LYS A 228 -27.40 2.14 -16.43
C LYS A 228 -27.63 1.29 -17.67
N LEU A 229 -27.09 0.07 -17.66
CA LEU A 229 -27.13 -0.83 -18.83
C LEU A 229 -28.53 -1.29 -19.22
N GLU A 230 -29.55 -1.06 -18.41
CA GLU A 230 -30.95 -1.26 -18.78
C GLU A 230 -31.43 -0.21 -19.81
N GLU A 231 -30.94 1.01 -19.68
CA GLU A 231 -31.36 2.19 -20.43
C GLU A 231 -30.44 2.42 -21.63
N GLU A 232 -29.12 2.45 -21.40
CA GLU A 232 -28.11 2.85 -22.39
C GLU A 232 -27.05 1.78 -22.71
N GLU A 233 -26.35 1.95 -23.83
CA GLU A 233 -25.17 1.15 -24.18
C GLU A 233 -23.91 1.75 -23.56
N VAL A 234 -22.89 0.92 -23.33
CA VAL A 234 -21.59 1.41 -22.86
C VAL A 234 -20.92 2.23 -23.97
N PRO A 235 -20.60 3.51 -23.75
CA PRO A 235 -19.91 4.34 -24.73
C PRO A 235 -18.57 3.74 -25.19
N ALA A 236 -18.18 3.99 -26.45
CA ALA A 236 -17.00 3.38 -27.05
C ALA A 236 -15.65 3.85 -26.44
N TRP A 237 -15.63 5.01 -25.80
CA TRP A 237 -14.44 5.55 -25.12
C TRP A 237 -14.21 4.95 -23.74
N ILE A 238 -15.22 4.31 -23.14
CA ILE A 238 -15.04 3.60 -21.87
C ILE A 238 -14.34 2.27 -22.16
N ARG A 239 -13.20 2.08 -21.51
CA ARG A 239 -12.39 0.86 -21.56
C ARG A 239 -12.55 -0.01 -20.33
N THR A 240 -12.85 0.57 -19.18
CA THR A 240 -13.01 -0.19 -17.92
C THR A 240 -14.32 0.18 -17.23
N LEU A 241 -15.10 -0.83 -16.82
CA LEU A 241 -16.29 -0.64 -15.97
C LEU A 241 -16.03 -1.18 -14.57
N LEU A 242 -16.39 -0.38 -13.57
CA LEU A 242 -16.45 -0.81 -12.17
C LEU A 242 -17.86 -1.30 -11.85
N TRP A 243 -17.96 -2.50 -11.31
CA TRP A 243 -19.18 -3.06 -10.74
C TRP A 243 -18.97 -3.28 -9.24
N ILE A 244 -19.52 -2.41 -8.41
CA ILE A 244 -19.32 -2.41 -6.96
C ILE A 244 -20.62 -2.77 -6.26
N GLY A 245 -20.70 -3.97 -5.71
CA GLY A 245 -21.88 -4.51 -5.04
C GLY A 245 -22.45 -5.71 -5.76
N GLU A 246 -23.77 -5.75 -5.88
CA GLU A 246 -24.51 -6.78 -6.58
C GLU A 246 -25.52 -6.19 -7.56
N GLY A 247 -26.23 -7.05 -8.29
CA GLY A 247 -27.42 -6.65 -9.02
C GLY A 247 -27.78 -7.64 -10.11
N ALA A 248 -29.09 -7.82 -10.30
CA ALA A 248 -29.64 -8.49 -11.46
C ALA A 248 -29.38 -7.66 -12.73
N LEU A 249 -29.16 -8.35 -13.84
CA LEU A 249 -29.10 -7.75 -15.17
C LEU A 249 -30.17 -8.40 -16.03
N SER A 250 -31.03 -7.60 -16.66
CA SER A 250 -31.91 -8.14 -17.70
C SER A 250 -31.09 -8.77 -18.82
N GLU A 251 -31.71 -9.63 -19.64
CA GLU A 251 -31.03 -10.23 -20.78
C GLU A 251 -30.44 -9.16 -21.74
N LYS A 252 -31.11 -8.02 -21.87
CA LYS A 252 -30.65 -6.86 -22.65
C LYS A 252 -29.42 -6.19 -22.03
N ALA A 253 -29.42 -5.98 -20.72
CA ALA A 253 -28.28 -5.39 -20.02
C ALA A 253 -27.08 -6.35 -19.99
N ALA A 254 -27.34 -7.64 -19.77
CA ALA A 254 -26.33 -8.71 -19.86
C ALA A 254 -25.72 -8.80 -21.28
N TYR A 255 -26.54 -8.63 -22.33
CA TYR A 255 -26.04 -8.53 -23.71
C TYR A 255 -25.14 -7.30 -23.91
N ARG A 256 -25.53 -6.13 -23.40
CA ARG A 256 -24.70 -4.92 -23.49
C ARG A 256 -23.36 -5.08 -22.77
N LEU A 257 -23.35 -5.72 -21.60
CA LEU A 257 -22.13 -6.05 -20.85
C LEU A 257 -21.26 -7.07 -21.59
N ASP A 258 -21.88 -8.11 -22.16
CA ASP A 258 -21.20 -9.12 -23.00
C ASP A 258 -20.50 -8.46 -24.18
N GLN A 259 -21.20 -7.61 -24.94
CA GLN A 259 -20.61 -6.92 -26.10
C GLN A 259 -19.52 -5.92 -25.71
N PHE A 260 -19.61 -5.32 -24.52
CA PHE A 260 -18.53 -4.53 -23.94
C PHE A 260 -17.27 -5.37 -23.68
N LEU A 261 -17.40 -6.56 -23.10
CA LEU A 261 -16.29 -7.51 -22.98
C LEU A 261 -15.78 -7.93 -24.35
N MET A 262 -16.65 -8.31 -25.30
CA MET A 262 -16.21 -8.79 -26.60
C MET A 262 -15.42 -7.75 -27.41
N ARG A 263 -15.68 -6.45 -27.26
CA ARG A 263 -14.90 -5.41 -27.97
C ARG A 263 -13.53 -5.10 -27.35
N GLY A 264 -13.19 -5.73 -26.22
CA GLY A 264 -11.93 -5.53 -25.48
C GLY A 264 -12.08 -4.65 -24.23
N GLY A 265 -13.29 -4.48 -23.70
CA GLY A 265 -13.51 -3.78 -22.44
C GLY A 265 -13.08 -4.62 -21.24
N ASN A 266 -12.77 -3.97 -20.12
CA ASN A 266 -12.36 -4.59 -18.87
C ASN A 266 -13.41 -4.40 -17.77
N LEU A 267 -13.52 -5.38 -16.88
CA LEU A 267 -14.39 -5.32 -15.72
C LEU A 267 -13.58 -5.40 -14.43
N VAL A 268 -13.85 -4.48 -13.50
CA VAL A 268 -13.41 -4.55 -12.11
C VAL A 268 -14.65 -4.78 -11.26
N ILE A 269 -14.76 -5.97 -10.67
CA ILE A 269 -15.93 -6.43 -9.94
C ILE A 269 -15.57 -6.58 -8.47
N LEU A 270 -16.18 -5.74 -7.63
CA LEU A 270 -16.10 -5.84 -6.19
C LEU A 270 -17.45 -6.39 -5.71
N ALA A 271 -17.54 -7.71 -5.65
CA ALA A 271 -18.80 -8.43 -5.60
C ALA A 271 -19.32 -8.56 -4.17
N LYS A 272 -20.62 -8.27 -4.00
CA LYS A 272 -21.36 -8.53 -2.77
C LYS A 272 -22.12 -9.84 -2.89
N SER A 273 -21.92 -10.74 -1.94
CA SER A 273 -22.69 -12.00 -1.85
C SER A 273 -23.59 -12.07 -0.62
N MET A 274 -23.28 -11.27 0.41
CA MET A 274 -23.96 -11.26 1.70
C MET A 274 -24.45 -9.84 2.05
N ASP A 275 -25.62 -9.77 2.67
CA ASP A 275 -26.22 -8.60 3.27
C ASP A 275 -25.84 -8.49 4.74
N PHE A 276 -25.17 -7.41 5.11
CA PHE A 276 -24.75 -7.14 6.48
C PHE A 276 -25.74 -6.19 7.15
N ARG A 277 -26.37 -6.61 8.24
CA ARG A 277 -27.15 -5.74 9.12
C ARG A 277 -26.40 -5.59 10.43
N LEU A 278 -25.92 -4.39 10.70
CA LEU A 278 -25.28 -4.04 11.96
C LEU A 278 -26.31 -3.30 12.80
N GLU A 279 -26.50 -3.69 14.06
CA GLU A 279 -27.26 -2.87 15.01
C GLU A 279 -26.47 -1.60 15.31
N SER A 280 -27.12 -0.44 15.25
CA SER A 280 -26.46 0.83 15.56
C SER A 280 -26.12 0.88 17.04
N PRO A 281 -24.88 1.21 17.44
CA PRO A 281 -24.63 1.60 18.81
C PRO A 281 -25.42 2.88 19.09
N GLU A 282 -26.08 2.92 20.24
CA GLU A 282 -26.85 4.07 20.67
C GLU A 282 -26.02 5.35 20.51
N ARG A 283 -26.59 6.31 19.78
CA ARG A 283 -25.99 7.58 19.39
C ARG A 283 -25.60 8.38 20.63
N GLU A 284 -24.34 8.33 21.04
CA GLU A 284 -23.77 9.49 21.76
C GLU A 284 -22.27 9.72 21.54
N THR A 285 -21.45 8.74 21.17
CA THR A 285 -20.06 8.99 20.74
C THR A 285 -19.51 7.88 19.85
N GLY A 286 -19.35 8.17 18.54
CA GLY A 286 -18.72 7.27 17.57
C GLY A 286 -19.49 5.99 17.29
N ILE A 287 -18.93 5.13 16.42
CA ILE A 287 -19.31 3.71 16.42
C ILE A 287 -18.81 3.20 17.78
N GLY A 288 -19.67 3.25 18.79
CA GLY A 288 -19.45 2.49 20.00
C GLY A 288 -19.43 1.03 19.58
N MET A 289 -18.25 0.46 19.36
CA MET A 289 -18.06 -1.00 19.44
C MET A 289 -18.13 -1.46 20.90
N ASN A 290 -19.03 -0.82 21.68
CA ASN A 290 -19.47 -1.28 22.98
C ASN A 290 -20.26 -2.56 22.72
N ALA A 291 -19.66 -3.66 23.12
CA ALA A 291 -20.06 -5.01 22.84
C ALA A 291 -21.47 -5.33 23.36
N THR A 292 -22.49 -5.27 22.48
CA THR A 292 -23.74 -6.07 22.60
C THR A 292 -24.61 -6.11 21.33
N GLY A 293 -24.39 -5.28 20.31
CA GLY A 293 -25.22 -5.31 19.09
C GLY A 293 -25.03 -6.60 18.28
N VAL A 294 -26.11 -7.37 18.07
CA VAL A 294 -26.08 -8.63 17.32
C VAL A 294 -26.16 -8.31 15.83
N GLY A 295 -25.02 -8.08 15.19
CA GLY A 295 -24.97 -8.00 13.73
C GLY A 295 -25.28 -9.35 13.10
N ILE A 296 -25.91 -9.36 11.92
CA ILE A 296 -26.17 -10.59 11.14
C ILE A 296 -25.75 -10.37 9.68
N ALA A 297 -25.12 -11.39 9.09
CA ALA A 297 -24.93 -11.50 7.66
C ALA A 297 -25.91 -12.55 7.09
N LYS A 298 -26.55 -12.23 5.98
CA LYS A 298 -27.47 -13.15 5.28
C LYS A 298 -27.11 -13.24 3.79
N PRO A 299 -27.40 -14.37 3.12
CA PRO A 299 -27.29 -14.46 1.67
C PRO A 299 -28.02 -13.31 0.99
N SER A 300 -27.36 -12.65 0.04
CA SER A 300 -28.03 -11.62 -0.72
C SER A 300 -28.96 -12.20 -1.79
N ALA A 301 -30.06 -11.49 -2.05
CA ALA A 301 -31.13 -11.98 -2.91
C ALA A 301 -30.73 -12.11 -4.40
N HIS A 302 -29.79 -11.28 -4.88
CA HIS A 302 -29.46 -11.21 -6.31
C HIS A 302 -28.15 -11.91 -6.67
N ASN A 303 -27.41 -12.43 -5.68
CA ASN A 303 -26.10 -13.03 -5.90
C ASN A 303 -26.15 -14.26 -6.84
N GLU A 304 -27.19 -15.08 -6.75
CA GLU A 304 -27.32 -16.27 -7.59
C GLU A 304 -27.59 -15.92 -9.07
N GLU A 305 -28.48 -14.96 -9.33
CA GLU A 305 -28.76 -14.47 -10.68
C GLU A 305 -27.51 -13.85 -11.32
N GLN A 306 -26.76 -13.06 -10.54
CA GLN A 306 -25.48 -12.50 -10.96
C GLN A 306 -24.44 -13.60 -11.26
N ASN A 307 -24.36 -14.63 -10.42
CA ASN A 307 -23.45 -15.75 -10.61
C ASN A 307 -23.76 -16.56 -11.88
N GLN A 308 -25.02 -16.64 -12.33
CA GLN A 308 -25.34 -17.28 -13.61
C GLN A 308 -24.63 -16.60 -14.80
N ILE A 309 -24.38 -15.30 -14.72
CA ILE A 309 -23.59 -14.56 -15.72
C ILE A 309 -22.10 -14.85 -15.54
N PHE A 310 -21.60 -14.74 -14.31
CA PHE A 310 -20.19 -14.93 -14.00
C PHE A 310 -19.67 -16.33 -14.34
N GLU A 311 -20.47 -17.37 -14.10
CA GLU A 311 -20.07 -18.75 -14.36
C GLU A 311 -19.84 -19.03 -15.84
N TYR A 312 -20.56 -18.32 -16.73
CA TYR A 312 -20.30 -18.41 -18.16
C TYR A 312 -18.91 -17.86 -18.52
N TYR A 313 -18.46 -16.82 -17.82
CA TYR A 313 -17.13 -16.22 -17.99
C TYR A 313 -16.05 -16.90 -17.15
N GLY A 314 -16.41 -17.91 -16.36
CA GLY A 314 -15.46 -18.80 -15.71
C GLY A 314 -15.21 -18.54 -14.23
N PHE A 315 -16.09 -17.83 -13.53
CA PHE A 315 -15.96 -17.67 -12.07
C PHE A 315 -17.32 -17.59 -11.35
N ARG A 316 -17.31 -17.79 -10.04
CA ARG A 316 -18.44 -17.60 -9.12
C ARG A 316 -17.96 -16.97 -7.83
N VAL A 317 -18.76 -16.06 -7.27
CA VAL A 317 -18.55 -15.53 -5.93
C VAL A 317 -19.51 -16.28 -5.01
N ASN A 318 -18.98 -17.11 -4.12
CA ASN A 318 -19.80 -17.96 -3.26
C ASN A 318 -20.55 -17.12 -2.23
N THR A 319 -21.70 -17.63 -1.80
CA THR A 319 -22.55 -16.99 -0.79
C THR A 319 -22.11 -17.41 0.60
N ASP A 320 -20.91 -16.97 0.97
CA ASP A 320 -20.24 -17.30 2.23
C ASP A 320 -19.47 -16.10 2.80
N LEU A 321 -18.94 -16.28 4.01
CA LEU A 321 -18.07 -15.32 4.69
C LEU A 321 -16.81 -16.05 5.12
N VAL A 322 -15.66 -15.56 4.68
CA VAL A 322 -14.35 -16.08 5.05
C VAL A 322 -13.85 -15.33 6.27
N PHE A 323 -13.47 -16.07 7.30
CA PHE A 323 -12.88 -15.56 8.52
C PHE A 323 -11.44 -16.03 8.66
N ASP A 324 -10.54 -15.12 9.00
CA ASP A 324 -9.13 -15.43 9.29
C ASP A 324 -8.68 -14.59 10.49
N LEU A 325 -8.90 -15.10 11.69
CA LEU A 325 -8.74 -14.33 12.92
C LEU A 325 -7.28 -13.91 13.19
N ARG A 326 -6.30 -14.73 12.82
CA ARG A 326 -4.88 -14.39 13.00
C ARG A 326 -4.45 -13.25 12.09
N HIS A 327 -5.03 -13.16 10.90
CA HIS A 327 -4.75 -12.12 9.93
C HIS A 327 -5.79 -11.00 9.95
N SER A 328 -6.58 -10.87 11.02
CA SER A 328 -7.59 -9.81 11.14
C SER A 328 -7.06 -8.58 11.89
N LEU A 329 -7.75 -7.44 11.77
CA LEU A 329 -7.42 -6.22 12.51
C LEU A 329 -7.85 -6.29 13.98
N PRO A 330 -6.91 -6.14 14.95
CA PRO A 330 -7.23 -6.15 16.37
C PRO A 330 -7.74 -4.78 16.85
N ILE A 331 -8.89 -4.35 16.35
CA ILE A 331 -9.51 -3.06 16.72
C ILE A 331 -10.67 -3.19 17.71
N GLY A 332 -10.94 -4.40 18.21
CA GLY A 332 -11.98 -4.67 19.19
C GLY A 332 -11.74 -4.04 20.57
N SER A 333 -12.71 -4.20 21.47
CA SER A 333 -12.61 -3.77 22.87
C SER A 333 -11.40 -4.37 23.59
N LEU A 334 -10.86 -3.65 24.58
CA LEU A 334 -9.79 -4.16 25.43
C LEU A 334 -10.31 -5.29 26.32
N MET A 335 -9.61 -6.43 26.31
CA MET A 335 -9.89 -7.56 27.19
C MET A 335 -8.60 -8.27 27.58
N GLU A 336 -8.68 -9.12 28.59
CA GLU A 336 -7.60 -10.03 28.96
C GLU A 336 -7.50 -11.14 27.91
N VAL A 337 -6.55 -11.00 26.98
CA VAL A 337 -6.33 -11.95 25.88
C VAL A 337 -5.49 -13.15 26.32
N GLU A 338 -4.62 -12.93 27.31
CA GLU A 338 -3.85 -13.94 28.04
C GLU A 338 -3.82 -13.54 29.52
N PRO A 339 -3.61 -14.47 30.47
CA PRO A 339 -3.54 -14.13 31.90
C PRO A 339 -2.54 -12.98 32.18
N GLY A 340 -3.05 -11.83 32.63
CA GLY A 340 -2.26 -10.62 32.89
C GLY A 340 -1.91 -9.75 31.67
N VAL A 341 -2.38 -10.10 30.47
CA VAL A 341 -2.15 -9.33 29.23
C VAL A 341 -3.46 -8.73 28.73
N ILE A 342 -3.59 -7.42 28.84
CA ILE A 342 -4.71 -6.66 28.27
C ILE A 342 -4.36 -6.32 26.82
N GLY A 343 -5.20 -6.77 25.88
CA GLY A 343 -5.04 -6.53 24.46
C GLY A 343 -6.37 -6.25 23.76
N ARG A 344 -6.29 -5.73 22.54
CA ARG A 344 -7.45 -5.69 21.64
C ARG A 344 -7.52 -7.01 20.87
N TYR A 345 -8.72 -7.53 20.67
CA TYR A 345 -8.95 -8.73 19.88
C TYR A 345 -9.35 -8.37 18.45
N ALA A 346 -9.21 -9.36 17.55
CA ALA A 346 -9.50 -9.26 16.12
C ALA A 346 -11.01 -9.13 15.84
N TYR A 347 -11.53 -7.91 15.91
CA TYR A 347 -12.93 -7.61 15.62
C TYR A 347 -13.13 -6.17 15.10
N PRO A 348 -13.93 -5.96 14.05
CA PRO A 348 -14.58 -6.99 13.24
C PRO A 348 -13.53 -7.89 12.58
N ALA A 349 -13.86 -9.16 12.34
CA ALA A 349 -12.92 -10.16 11.82
C ALA A 349 -12.66 -9.97 10.31
N TRP A 350 -12.20 -8.77 9.95
CA TRP A 350 -11.84 -8.37 8.60
C TRP A 350 -10.41 -8.78 8.31
N ILE A 351 -10.25 -9.52 7.22
CA ILE A 351 -8.96 -10.09 6.82
C ILE A 351 -8.05 -8.97 6.32
N VAL A 352 -6.81 -8.95 6.80
CA VAL A 352 -5.69 -8.21 6.24
C VAL A 352 -4.84 -9.22 5.49
N ALA A 353 -4.97 -9.25 4.16
CA ALA A 353 -4.15 -10.10 3.32
C ALA A 353 -2.73 -9.55 3.26
N ASP A 354 -1.76 -10.32 3.74
CA ASP A 354 -0.35 -9.94 3.88
C ASP A 354 0.53 -10.67 2.84
N SER A 355 1.41 -9.94 2.15
CA SER A 355 2.35 -10.50 1.18
C SER A 355 3.33 -11.49 1.84
N SER A 356 3.75 -11.24 3.08
CA SER A 356 4.74 -12.06 3.79
C SER A 356 4.20 -13.46 4.15
N GLU A 357 2.87 -13.60 4.20
CA GLU A 357 2.15 -14.87 4.39
C GLU A 357 1.68 -15.48 3.05
N LYS A 358 2.13 -14.89 1.93
CA LYS A 358 1.76 -15.26 0.56
C LYS A 358 0.24 -15.25 0.36
N MET A 359 -0.45 -14.25 0.91
CA MET A 359 -1.88 -14.00 0.71
C MET A 359 -2.15 -13.10 -0.50
N LEU A 360 -1.10 -12.44 -1.02
CA LEU A 360 -1.10 -11.60 -2.22
C LEU A 360 -0.20 -12.24 -3.29
N SER A 361 -0.58 -12.16 -4.58
CA SER A 361 0.26 -12.71 -5.66
C SER A 361 1.49 -11.83 -5.86
N GLU A 362 2.67 -12.44 -5.81
CA GLU A 362 3.96 -11.79 -6.05
C GLU A 362 4.27 -11.60 -7.55
N GLU A 363 3.49 -12.24 -8.42
CA GLU A 363 3.65 -12.18 -9.88
C GLU A 363 2.67 -11.19 -10.52
N SER A 364 1.44 -11.15 -10.03
CA SER A 364 0.36 -10.37 -10.64
C SER A 364 0.62 -8.87 -10.52
N PRO A 365 0.49 -8.08 -11.61
CA PRO A 365 0.67 -6.63 -11.55
C PRO A 365 -0.36 -5.93 -10.66
N PHE A 366 -1.48 -6.58 -10.34
CA PHE A 366 -2.52 -6.05 -9.47
C PHE A 366 -2.10 -6.05 -8.00
N THR A 367 -1.40 -7.09 -7.54
CA THR A 367 -1.10 -7.30 -6.11
C THR A 367 0.37 -7.24 -5.77
N LYS A 368 1.27 -7.52 -6.71
CA LYS A 368 2.73 -7.51 -6.52
C LYS A 368 3.27 -6.25 -5.83
N PRO A 369 2.78 -5.03 -6.10
CA PRO A 369 3.31 -3.84 -5.44
C PRO A 369 2.90 -3.74 -3.96
N PHE A 370 1.87 -4.48 -3.56
CA PHE A 370 1.22 -4.31 -2.26
C PHE A 370 1.75 -5.29 -1.23
N GLN A 371 1.91 -4.79 -0.01
CA GLN A 371 2.37 -5.55 1.15
C GLN A 371 1.19 -6.02 2.00
N SER A 372 0.14 -5.22 2.09
CA SER A 372 -1.10 -5.63 2.75
C SER A 372 -2.33 -5.11 2.01
N LEU A 373 -3.48 -5.76 2.20
CA LEU A 373 -4.79 -5.32 1.72
C LEU A 373 -5.89 -5.67 2.74
N LEU A 374 -6.70 -4.69 3.15
CA LEU A 374 -7.84 -4.93 4.03
C LEU A 374 -9.06 -5.38 3.21
N LEU A 375 -9.63 -6.52 3.59
CA LEU A 375 -10.75 -7.18 2.94
C LEU A 375 -11.92 -7.33 3.94
N PRO A 376 -12.76 -6.28 4.11
CA PRO A 376 -13.91 -6.35 5.00
C PRO A 376 -14.94 -7.32 4.44
N TRP A 377 -15.42 -8.22 5.29
CA TRP A 377 -16.47 -9.19 5.00
C TRP A 377 -16.38 -9.85 3.60
N VAL A 378 -15.27 -10.52 3.35
CA VAL A 378 -14.96 -11.12 2.05
C VAL A 378 -15.52 -12.52 1.90
N SER A 379 -16.01 -12.82 0.71
CA SER A 379 -16.48 -14.15 0.29
C SER A 379 -15.45 -14.85 -0.59
N SER A 380 -15.55 -16.18 -0.64
CA SER A 380 -14.67 -16.99 -1.47
C SER A 380 -15.05 -16.90 -2.96
N VAL A 381 -14.04 -16.97 -3.82
CA VAL A 381 -14.18 -16.96 -5.29
C VAL A 381 -13.78 -18.32 -5.84
N ARG A 382 -14.64 -18.91 -6.67
CA ARG A 382 -14.36 -20.16 -7.37
C ARG A 382 -14.15 -19.91 -8.86
N LEU A 383 -13.17 -20.58 -9.45
CA LEU A 383 -12.83 -20.47 -10.88
C LEU A 383 -13.23 -21.74 -11.65
N PHE A 384 -13.58 -21.55 -12.93
CA PHE A 384 -14.01 -22.57 -13.88
C PHE A 384 -13.28 -22.41 -15.23
N PRO A 385 -11.97 -22.75 -15.31
CA PRO A 385 -11.15 -22.56 -16.52
C PRO A 385 -11.73 -23.21 -17.78
N GLU A 386 -12.47 -24.33 -17.62
CA GLU A 386 -13.10 -25.07 -18.70
C GLU A 386 -14.20 -24.29 -19.44
N ARG A 387 -14.78 -23.26 -18.81
CA ARG A 387 -15.84 -22.43 -19.39
C ARG A 387 -15.32 -21.45 -20.44
N GLN A 388 -14.07 -20.99 -20.29
CA GLN A 388 -13.40 -20.06 -21.21
C GLN A 388 -11.96 -20.54 -21.48
N PRO A 389 -11.74 -21.56 -22.32
CA PRO A 389 -10.42 -22.18 -22.51
C PRO A 389 -9.33 -21.26 -23.07
N THR A 390 -9.72 -20.13 -23.67
CA THR A 390 -8.83 -19.10 -24.23
C THR A 390 -8.53 -17.95 -23.27
N VAL A 391 -8.95 -18.08 -22.01
CA VAL A 391 -8.77 -17.08 -20.96
C VAL A 391 -7.91 -17.69 -19.86
N ARG A 392 -6.81 -17.02 -19.53
CA ARG A 392 -5.99 -17.35 -18.38
C ARG A 392 -6.70 -16.86 -17.13
N MET A 393 -6.90 -17.73 -16.16
CA MET A 393 -7.49 -17.38 -14.87
C MET A 393 -6.44 -17.57 -13.78
N GLU A 394 -6.15 -16.50 -13.05
CA GLU A 394 -5.11 -16.44 -12.03
C GLU A 394 -5.71 -15.94 -10.71
N PRO A 395 -5.73 -16.77 -9.65
CA PRO A 395 -5.99 -16.27 -8.31
C PRO A 395 -4.90 -15.28 -7.89
N ILE A 396 -5.29 -14.16 -7.29
CA ILE A 396 -4.36 -13.08 -6.89
C ILE A 396 -4.43 -12.73 -5.40
N LEU A 397 -5.51 -13.15 -4.73
CA LEU A 397 -5.76 -12.92 -3.31
C LEU A 397 -6.20 -14.23 -2.66
N TRP A 398 -5.62 -14.54 -1.50
CA TRP A 398 -5.92 -15.74 -0.72
C TRP A 398 -6.11 -15.43 0.75
N SER A 399 -6.82 -16.30 1.46
CA SER A 399 -6.73 -16.42 2.91
C SER A 399 -5.45 -17.13 3.34
N SER A 400 -5.18 -17.19 4.65
CA SER A 400 -4.24 -18.17 5.19
C SER A 400 -4.87 -19.57 5.21
N GLU A 401 -4.07 -20.59 5.56
CA GLU A 401 -4.52 -21.97 5.74
C GLU A 401 -5.40 -22.15 7.00
N GLU A 402 -5.38 -21.18 7.91
CA GLU A 402 -6.15 -21.19 9.16
C GLU A 402 -7.57 -20.64 9.00
N ALA A 403 -7.91 -20.14 7.81
CA ALA A 403 -9.20 -19.52 7.57
C ALA A 403 -10.36 -20.51 7.62
N GLU A 404 -11.51 -20.02 8.07
CA GLU A 404 -12.79 -20.73 8.13
C GLU A 404 -13.79 -20.08 7.18
N VAL A 405 -14.63 -20.89 6.54
CA VAL A 405 -15.76 -20.42 5.74
C VAL A 405 -17.06 -20.70 6.49
N ARG A 406 -17.89 -19.66 6.67
CA ARG A 406 -19.26 -19.81 7.18
C ARG A 406 -20.25 -19.39 6.11
N SER A 407 -21.26 -20.22 5.86
CA SER A 407 -22.30 -19.98 4.85
C SER A 407 -23.66 -19.73 5.51
N SER A 408 -24.66 -19.39 4.69
CA SER A 408 -26.03 -19.10 5.13
C SER A 408 -26.10 -17.88 6.05
N ILE A 409 -26.77 -17.96 7.19
CA ILE A 409 -26.92 -16.83 8.13
C ILE A 409 -25.76 -16.89 9.12
N VAL A 410 -24.95 -15.84 9.17
CA VAL A 410 -23.79 -15.75 10.06
C VAL A 410 -24.05 -14.66 11.11
N ALA A 411 -23.95 -15.03 12.38
CA ALA A 411 -23.95 -14.06 13.47
C ALA A 411 -22.62 -13.31 13.48
N LEU A 412 -22.68 -11.99 13.46
CA LEU A 412 -21.50 -11.10 13.45
C LEU A 412 -21.18 -10.55 14.83
N GLY A 413 -22.02 -10.80 15.84
CA GLY A 413 -21.73 -10.37 17.20
C GLY A 413 -20.46 -11.04 17.72
N GLU A 414 -19.62 -10.24 18.38
CA GLU A 414 -18.34 -10.67 18.96
C GLU A 414 -18.46 -12.01 19.69
N LYS A 415 -19.32 -12.08 20.72
CA LYS A 415 -19.47 -13.30 21.54
C LYS A 415 -19.88 -14.51 20.70
N GLN A 416 -20.71 -14.31 19.68
CA GLN A 416 -21.20 -15.39 18.83
C GLN A 416 -20.13 -15.91 17.87
N ILE A 417 -19.29 -15.02 17.32
CA ILE A 417 -18.19 -15.41 16.44
C ILE A 417 -17.23 -16.35 17.18
N PHE A 418 -16.88 -16.00 18.43
CA PHE A 418 -15.91 -16.74 19.25
C PHE A 418 -16.53 -17.90 20.07
N ALA A 419 -17.85 -17.93 20.28
CA ALA A 419 -18.51 -19.02 20.99
C ALA A 419 -18.46 -20.36 20.22
N THR A 420 -18.36 -20.30 18.90
CA THR A 420 -18.19 -21.49 18.06
C THR A 420 -16.70 -21.72 17.82
N PRO A 421 -16.14 -22.89 18.17
CA PRO A 421 -14.74 -23.19 17.92
C PRO A 421 -14.41 -23.05 16.43
N PHE A 422 -13.35 -22.30 16.13
CA PHE A 422 -12.91 -22.10 14.76
C PHE A 422 -12.35 -23.39 14.17
N THR A 423 -12.83 -23.77 12.99
CA THR A 423 -12.35 -24.95 12.27
C THR A 423 -11.66 -24.51 10.99
N ALA A 424 -10.33 -24.54 11.00
CA ALA A 424 -9.53 -24.18 9.84
C ALA A 424 -9.85 -25.08 8.64
N SER A 425 -9.96 -24.49 7.45
CA SER A 425 -10.15 -25.22 6.21
C SER A 425 -8.91 -26.07 5.83
N GLY A 426 -7.73 -25.74 6.37
CA GLY A 426 -6.46 -26.40 6.08
C GLY A 426 -5.91 -26.12 4.68
N ASN A 427 -6.57 -25.26 3.89
CA ASN A 427 -6.15 -24.84 2.56
C ASN A 427 -6.41 -23.34 2.41
N LYS A 428 -5.59 -22.68 1.59
CA LYS A 428 -5.81 -21.28 1.20
C LYS A 428 -7.08 -21.15 0.37
N ILE A 429 -7.97 -20.24 0.78
CA ILE A 429 -9.22 -19.93 0.08
C ILE A 429 -8.97 -18.76 -0.86
N VAL A 430 -9.40 -18.86 -2.12
CA VAL A 430 -9.27 -17.77 -3.08
C VAL A 430 -10.28 -16.67 -2.76
N LEU A 431 -9.82 -15.43 -2.61
CA LEU A 431 -10.64 -14.26 -2.27
C LEU A 431 -10.79 -13.28 -3.45
N GLY A 432 -9.91 -13.42 -4.45
CA GLY A 432 -9.93 -12.60 -5.66
C GLY A 432 -9.06 -13.19 -6.76
N ALA A 433 -9.43 -12.90 -8.00
CA ALA A 433 -8.80 -13.46 -9.20
C ALA A 433 -8.83 -12.49 -10.37
N VAL A 434 -7.93 -12.71 -11.31
CA VAL A 434 -7.87 -12.02 -12.60
C VAL A 434 -8.09 -13.03 -13.71
N LEU A 435 -8.98 -12.69 -14.64
CA LEU A 435 -9.24 -13.44 -15.85
C LEU A 435 -8.83 -12.58 -17.04
N GLU A 436 -7.86 -13.02 -17.82
CA GLU A 436 -7.33 -12.28 -18.98
C GLU A 436 -7.25 -13.16 -20.22
N GLY A 437 -7.78 -12.65 -21.34
CA GLY A 437 -7.64 -13.30 -22.63
C GLY A 437 -8.75 -12.97 -23.59
N ARG A 438 -9.02 -13.90 -24.50
CA ARG A 438 -10.09 -13.78 -25.50
C ARG A 438 -11.31 -14.52 -24.99
N PHE A 439 -12.31 -13.79 -24.54
CA PHE A 439 -13.58 -14.33 -24.12
C PHE A 439 -14.44 -14.69 -25.32
N ARG A 440 -15.30 -15.69 -25.11
CA ARG A 440 -16.39 -16.05 -26.03
C ARG A 440 -17.69 -15.48 -25.50
N SER A 441 -18.54 -14.98 -26.40
CA SER A 441 -19.83 -14.38 -26.06
C SER A 441 -20.83 -15.45 -25.62
N ARG A 442 -21.56 -15.16 -24.53
CA ARG A 442 -22.70 -15.96 -24.05
C ARG A 442 -23.81 -16.08 -25.08
N PHE A 443 -23.93 -15.07 -25.94
CA PHE A 443 -24.98 -14.95 -26.94
C PHE A 443 -24.60 -15.55 -28.30
N SER A 444 -23.43 -16.19 -28.41
CA SER A 444 -22.93 -16.81 -29.65
C SER A 444 -23.83 -17.92 -30.23
N LYS A 445 -24.56 -18.65 -29.37
CA LYS A 445 -25.44 -19.76 -29.77
C LYS A 445 -26.95 -19.42 -29.73
N ALA A 446 -27.31 -18.22 -29.31
CA ALA A 446 -28.72 -17.83 -29.18
C ALA A 446 -29.29 -17.44 -30.56
N GLU A 447 -30.20 -18.25 -31.11
CA GLU A 447 -30.79 -18.08 -32.45
C GLU A 447 -31.70 -16.84 -32.62
N ASN A 448 -31.68 -15.81 -31.75
CA ASN A 448 -32.64 -14.70 -31.87
C ASN A 448 -32.21 -13.28 -31.40
N THR A 449 -32.93 -12.31 -32.01
CA THR A 449 -33.07 -10.86 -31.78
C THR A 449 -31.81 -9.99 -31.74
N PHE A 450 -30.81 -10.33 -30.92
CA PHE A 450 -29.65 -9.48 -30.67
C PHE A 450 -28.56 -9.60 -31.75
N GLN A 451 -28.45 -10.77 -32.39
CA GLN A 451 -27.48 -11.03 -33.46
C GLN A 451 -27.78 -10.30 -34.78
N LYS A 452 -28.96 -9.67 -34.91
CA LYS A 452 -29.36 -8.92 -36.12
C LYS A 452 -28.64 -7.57 -36.27
N SER A 453 -27.85 -7.14 -35.27
CA SER A 453 -27.01 -5.95 -35.38
C SER A 453 -25.71 -6.27 -36.11
N ASN A 454 -25.32 -5.42 -37.08
CA ASN A 454 -24.02 -5.49 -37.77
C ASN A 454 -22.80 -5.33 -36.84
N SER A 455 -23.02 -5.00 -35.56
CA SER A 455 -21.99 -4.76 -34.55
C SER A 455 -21.77 -5.94 -33.57
N PHE A 456 -22.46 -7.07 -33.75
CA PHE A 456 -22.32 -8.21 -32.85
C PHE A 456 -20.93 -8.87 -32.94
N LEU A 457 -20.31 -9.09 -31.79
CA LEU A 457 -19.02 -9.76 -31.65
C LEU A 457 -19.22 -11.10 -30.93
N GLN A 458 -18.79 -12.20 -31.56
CA GLN A 458 -18.83 -13.55 -30.97
C GLN A 458 -17.68 -13.81 -29.98
N SER A 459 -16.57 -13.10 -30.15
CA SER A 459 -15.38 -13.17 -29.30
C SER A 459 -14.56 -11.89 -29.48
N ASN A 460 -13.57 -11.70 -28.62
CA ASN A 460 -12.60 -10.63 -28.81
C ASN A 460 -11.91 -10.74 -30.20
N PRO A 461 -11.81 -9.63 -30.96
CA PRO A 461 -11.04 -9.57 -32.21
C PRO A 461 -9.57 -9.96 -32.01
N GLU A 462 -8.89 -10.34 -33.10
CA GLU A 462 -7.46 -10.65 -33.03
C GLU A 462 -6.65 -9.46 -32.50
N GLY A 463 -5.70 -9.75 -31.61
CA GLY A 463 -4.86 -8.73 -30.95
C GLY A 463 -5.56 -7.93 -29.84
N ARG A 464 -6.85 -8.17 -29.57
CA ARG A 464 -7.56 -7.58 -28.43
C ARG A 464 -7.86 -8.63 -27.37
N VAL A 465 -7.65 -8.27 -26.12
CA VAL A 465 -7.98 -9.06 -24.94
C VAL A 465 -8.83 -8.23 -23.99
N SER A 466 -9.62 -8.91 -23.17
CA SER A 466 -10.33 -8.30 -22.06
C SER A 466 -9.77 -8.81 -20.75
N ARG A 467 -9.97 -8.03 -19.69
CA ARG A 467 -9.63 -8.41 -18.32
C ARG A 467 -10.86 -8.35 -17.43
N ILE A 468 -11.00 -9.32 -16.54
CA ILE A 468 -11.95 -9.29 -15.43
C ILE A 468 -11.15 -9.45 -14.15
N LEU A 469 -11.12 -8.41 -13.32
CA LEU A 469 -10.69 -8.50 -11.92
C LEU A 469 -11.94 -8.74 -11.07
N VAL A 470 -11.93 -9.76 -10.23
CA VAL A 470 -13.00 -10.03 -9.26
C VAL A 470 -12.44 -10.14 -7.85
N ILE A 471 -13.11 -9.50 -6.89
CA ILE A 471 -12.84 -9.60 -5.45
C ILE A 471 -14.16 -9.84 -4.74
N GLY A 472 -14.19 -10.80 -3.81
CA GLY A 472 -15.39 -11.22 -3.08
C GLY A 472 -15.89 -10.24 -2.01
N SER A 473 -15.57 -8.95 -2.11
CA SER A 473 -16.10 -7.92 -1.22
C SER A 473 -16.24 -6.61 -1.97
N PRO A 474 -17.34 -5.85 -1.81
CA PRO A 474 -17.44 -4.46 -2.25
C PRO A 474 -16.86 -3.49 -1.21
N TYR A 475 -16.65 -3.94 0.03
CA TYR A 475 -16.43 -3.07 1.18
C TYR A 475 -14.99 -2.55 1.30
N LEU A 476 -14.07 -3.03 0.45
CA LEU A 476 -12.71 -2.49 0.36
C LEU A 476 -12.64 -1.04 -0.16
N VAL A 477 -13.72 -0.52 -0.76
CA VAL A 477 -13.89 0.89 -1.19
C VAL A 477 -14.99 1.63 -0.42
N SER A 478 -15.55 0.99 0.60
CA SER A 478 -16.65 1.57 1.37
C SER A 478 -16.18 2.77 2.16
N ASP A 479 -17.06 3.77 2.29
CA ASP A 479 -16.83 4.92 3.16
C ASP A 479 -16.69 4.52 4.64
N LEU A 480 -17.09 3.29 5.02
CA LEU A 480 -16.80 2.68 6.32
C LEU A 480 -15.30 2.65 6.65
N LEU A 481 -14.44 2.57 5.63
CA LEU A 481 -13.00 2.54 5.85
C LEU A 481 -12.39 3.94 6.02
N ALA A 482 -13.17 5.00 5.85
CA ALA A 482 -12.72 6.38 6.06
C ALA A 482 -12.74 6.81 7.55
N PHE A 483 -13.25 5.97 8.44
CA PHE A 483 -13.28 6.23 9.89
C PHE A 483 -11.89 6.10 10.54
N PRO A 484 -11.63 6.80 11.66
CA PRO A 484 -10.29 6.92 12.25
C PRO A 484 -9.52 5.61 12.44
N ASP A 485 -10.17 4.54 12.89
CA ASP A 485 -9.52 3.25 13.19
C ASP A 485 -8.99 2.52 11.94
N THR A 486 -9.50 2.84 10.74
CA THR A 486 -9.15 2.15 9.48
C THR A 486 -8.70 3.09 8.37
N ARG A 487 -8.82 4.40 8.58
CA ARG A 487 -8.50 5.44 7.59
C ARG A 487 -7.10 5.33 7.05
N GLU A 488 -6.12 5.08 7.90
CA GLU A 488 -4.71 4.94 7.49
C GLU A 488 -4.55 3.79 6.50
N ILE A 489 -5.03 2.60 6.85
CA ILE A 489 -4.99 1.41 5.97
C ILE A 489 -5.78 1.67 4.68
N TYR A 490 -6.93 2.34 4.77
CA TYR A 490 -7.73 2.68 3.61
C TYR A 490 -6.97 3.57 2.62
N GLN A 491 -6.30 4.59 3.13
CA GLN A 491 -5.53 5.56 2.34
C GLN A 491 -4.21 4.99 1.81
N GLU A 492 -3.54 4.12 2.56
CA GLU A 492 -2.21 3.62 2.22
C GLU A 492 -2.21 2.30 1.45
N SER A 493 -3.28 1.51 1.54
CA SER A 493 -3.37 0.19 0.90
C SER A 493 -4.56 0.09 -0.07
N ASN A 494 -5.79 0.19 0.42
CA ASN A 494 -6.98 -0.12 -0.37
C ASN A 494 -7.20 0.86 -1.53
N LEU A 495 -7.22 2.16 -1.28
CA LEU A 495 -7.39 3.17 -2.33
C LEU A 495 -6.29 3.05 -3.41
N PRO A 496 -4.99 2.98 -3.06
CA PRO A 496 -3.94 2.77 -4.05
C PRO A 496 -4.08 1.46 -4.83
N PHE A 497 -4.53 0.37 -4.20
CA PHE A 497 -4.83 -0.90 -4.87
C PHE A 497 -5.90 -0.77 -5.95
N LEU A 498 -7.01 -0.10 -5.65
CA LEU A 498 -8.06 0.11 -6.66
C LEU A 498 -7.62 1.01 -7.81
N LEU A 499 -6.90 2.09 -7.51
CA LEU A 499 -6.36 2.96 -8.56
C LEU A 499 -5.40 2.20 -9.47
N ASN A 500 -4.53 1.36 -8.91
CA ASN A 500 -3.66 0.48 -9.69
C ASN A 500 -4.45 -0.54 -10.50
N ALA A 501 -5.50 -1.15 -9.95
CA ALA A 501 -6.34 -2.08 -10.69
C ALA A 501 -6.99 -1.44 -11.93
N LEU A 502 -7.41 -0.18 -11.82
CA LEU A 502 -7.98 0.58 -12.93
C LEU A 502 -6.91 0.92 -13.99
N ASP A 503 -5.75 1.39 -13.56
CA ASP A 503 -4.62 1.70 -14.45
C ASP A 503 -4.11 0.44 -15.19
N VAL A 504 -3.88 -0.67 -14.48
CA VAL A 504 -3.50 -1.97 -15.07
C VAL A 504 -4.55 -2.43 -16.09
N SER A 505 -5.83 -2.31 -15.76
CA SER A 505 -6.92 -2.68 -16.67
C SER A 505 -6.85 -1.86 -17.96
N ASN A 506 -6.62 -0.54 -17.85
CA ASN A 506 -6.46 0.36 -18.98
C ASN A 506 -5.09 0.26 -19.69
N GLY A 507 -4.15 -0.53 -19.17
CA GLY A 507 -2.81 -0.72 -19.71
C GLY A 507 -1.79 0.36 -19.32
N ASP A 508 -2.09 1.19 -18.32
CA ASP A 508 -1.14 2.14 -17.73
C ASP A 508 -0.39 1.46 -16.58
N MET A 509 0.92 1.26 -16.75
CA MET A 509 1.75 0.55 -15.77
C MET A 509 2.61 1.48 -14.91
N ASP A 510 2.52 2.78 -15.14
CA ASP A 510 3.58 3.69 -14.72
C ASP A 510 3.45 4.13 -13.26
N LEU A 511 2.28 4.06 -12.61
CA LEU A 511 2.15 4.43 -11.18
C LEU A 511 2.12 3.22 -10.24
N ILE A 512 2.16 2.01 -10.80
CA ILE A 512 1.88 0.78 -10.08
C ILE A 512 2.85 0.56 -8.93
N SER A 513 4.17 0.67 -9.20
CA SER A 513 5.21 0.45 -8.19
C SER A 513 5.19 1.50 -7.08
N LEU A 514 4.70 2.72 -7.36
CA LEU A 514 4.69 3.81 -6.38
C LEU A 514 3.56 3.68 -5.38
N ARG A 515 2.36 3.36 -5.86
CA ARG A 515 1.16 3.19 -5.04
C ARG A 515 1.30 2.02 -4.05
N GLY A 516 2.11 1.02 -4.38
CA GLY A 516 2.40 -0.11 -3.50
C GLY A 516 3.32 0.18 -2.30
N LYS A 517 4.22 1.18 -2.40
CA LYS A 517 5.27 1.43 -1.38
C LYS A 517 4.74 1.77 0.01
N LYS A 518 3.54 2.36 0.10
CA LYS A 518 2.89 2.76 1.36
C LYS A 518 2.09 1.65 2.02
N SER A 519 1.75 0.59 1.29
CA SER A 519 0.82 -0.46 1.77
C SER A 519 1.38 -1.39 2.85
N ALA A 520 2.62 -1.17 3.30
CA ALA A 520 3.25 -1.96 4.36
C ALA A 520 2.69 -1.55 5.73
N PHE A 521 1.84 -2.41 6.28
CA PHE A 521 1.43 -2.33 7.68
C PHE A 521 2.52 -2.97 8.55
N LEU A 522 3.28 -2.15 9.28
CA LEU A 522 4.35 -2.63 10.15
C LEU A 522 3.77 -3.26 11.42
N LYS A 523 3.27 -4.50 11.33
CA LYS A 523 3.08 -5.33 12.52
C LYS A 523 4.46 -5.74 13.01
N LEU A 524 4.77 -5.44 14.26
CA LEU A 524 5.84 -6.15 14.94
C LEU A 524 5.45 -7.63 14.94
N LYS A 525 6.14 -8.44 14.13
CA LYS A 525 5.95 -9.89 14.16
C LYS A 525 6.30 -10.34 15.59
N PRO A 526 5.39 -11.04 16.30
CA PRO A 526 5.72 -11.56 17.61
C PRO A 526 6.88 -12.53 17.44
N PHE A 527 7.92 -12.39 18.26
CA PHE A 527 9.01 -13.35 18.30
C PHE A 527 8.43 -14.74 18.58
N SER A 528 8.90 -15.74 17.85
CA SER A 528 8.66 -17.13 18.21
C SER A 528 9.18 -17.40 19.63
N ASP A 529 8.62 -18.41 20.31
CA ASP A 529 9.06 -18.76 21.66
C ASP A 529 10.58 -19.03 21.72
N ALA A 530 11.11 -19.69 20.68
CA ALA A 530 12.53 -19.96 20.55
C ALA A 530 13.37 -18.68 20.43
N GLU A 531 12.95 -17.71 19.61
CA GLU A 531 13.62 -16.42 19.47
C GLU A 531 13.56 -15.62 20.77
N ARG A 532 12.39 -15.56 21.42
CA ARG A 532 12.21 -14.86 22.70
C ARG A 532 13.14 -15.43 23.76
N ILE A 533 13.22 -16.76 23.87
CA ILE A 533 14.15 -17.44 24.80
C ILE A 533 15.59 -17.13 24.43
N THR A 534 15.96 -17.26 23.16
CA THR A 534 17.34 -17.04 22.67
C THR A 534 17.80 -15.61 22.94
N PHE A 535 16.99 -14.61 22.58
CA PHE A 535 17.32 -13.20 22.82
C PHE A 535 17.35 -12.87 24.31
N SER A 536 16.47 -13.47 25.11
CA SER A 536 16.51 -13.32 26.56
C SER A 536 17.81 -13.87 27.16
N PHE A 537 18.24 -15.06 26.74
CA PHE A 537 19.53 -15.65 27.17
C PHE A 537 20.74 -14.86 26.66
N LEU A 538 20.70 -14.38 25.42
CA LEU A 538 21.78 -13.56 24.84
C LEU A 538 21.92 -12.23 25.59
N ASN A 539 20.82 -11.59 25.96
CA ASN A 539 20.87 -10.35 26.74
C ASN A 539 21.26 -10.62 28.20
N LEU A 540 20.76 -11.70 28.82
CA LEU A 540 21.01 -12.01 30.23
C LEU A 540 22.43 -12.54 30.48
N LEU A 541 22.95 -13.39 29.60
CA LEU A 541 24.26 -14.04 29.77
C LEU A 541 25.29 -13.58 28.75
N GLY A 542 24.88 -13.36 27.49
CA GLY A 542 25.80 -13.00 26.40
C GLY A 542 26.45 -11.63 26.60
N ILE A 543 25.67 -10.58 26.91
CA ILE A 543 26.23 -9.24 27.13
C ILE A 543 27.17 -9.22 28.36
N PRO A 544 26.79 -9.74 29.54
CA PRO A 544 27.72 -9.82 30.67
C PRO A 544 28.94 -10.70 30.39
N PHE A 545 28.79 -11.79 29.64
CA PHE A 545 29.92 -12.62 29.23
C PHE A 545 30.91 -11.87 28.33
N LEU A 546 30.41 -11.12 27.32
CA LEU A 546 31.27 -10.30 26.46
C LEU A 546 32.00 -9.21 27.24
N LEU A 547 31.32 -8.56 28.19
CA LEU A 547 31.93 -7.58 29.09
C LEU A 547 32.97 -8.22 30.02
N GLY A 548 32.66 -9.40 30.57
CA GLY A 548 33.57 -10.18 31.41
C GLY A 548 34.80 -10.66 30.65
N LEU A 549 34.62 -11.14 29.42
CA LEU A 549 35.70 -11.56 28.53
C LEU A 549 36.59 -10.37 28.17
N TYR A 550 36.00 -9.22 27.83
CA TYR A 550 36.75 -7.98 27.59
C TYR A 550 37.55 -7.56 28.82
N ALA A 551 36.94 -7.56 30.01
CA ALA A 551 37.61 -7.24 31.26
C ALA A 551 38.77 -8.21 31.56
N PHE A 552 38.54 -9.52 31.37
CA PHE A 552 39.55 -10.55 31.57
C PHE A 552 40.74 -10.39 30.61
N LEU A 553 40.48 -10.19 29.32
CA LEU A 553 41.51 -9.95 28.32
C LEU A 553 42.33 -8.69 28.64
N ARG A 554 41.66 -7.62 29.10
CA ARG A 554 42.31 -6.36 29.53
C ARG A 554 43.16 -6.52 30.79
N ILE A 555 42.74 -7.35 31.75
CA ILE A 555 43.52 -7.66 32.95
C ILE A 555 44.74 -8.51 32.58
N ARG A 556 44.56 -9.52 31.72
CA ARG A 556 45.67 -10.37 31.24
C ARG A 556 46.72 -9.55 30.50
N SER A 557 46.32 -8.63 29.62
CA SER A 557 47.25 -7.75 28.91
C SER A 557 48.02 -6.83 29.86
N ARG A 558 47.38 -6.30 30.92
CA ARG A 558 48.07 -5.52 31.96
C ARG A 558 49.10 -6.35 32.72
N ASN A 559 48.75 -7.56 33.14
CA ASN A 559 49.63 -8.40 33.95
C ASN A 559 50.81 -8.95 33.13
N SER A 560 50.63 -9.22 31.83
CA SER A 560 51.74 -9.59 30.95
C SER A 560 52.78 -8.49 30.74
N VAL A 561 52.43 -7.21 30.95
CA VAL A 561 53.38 -6.10 30.91
C VAL A 561 54.17 -5.99 32.22
N GLN A 562 53.58 -6.37 33.36
CA GLN A 562 54.28 -6.36 34.65
C GLN A 562 55.29 -7.51 34.80
N SER A 563 54.99 -8.70 34.28
CA SER A 563 55.92 -9.85 34.39
C SER A 563 57.23 -9.64 33.62
N PHE A 564 57.21 -8.90 32.51
CA PHE A 564 58.42 -8.51 31.78
C PHE A 564 59.28 -7.49 32.54
N SER A 565 58.69 -6.64 33.37
CA SER A 565 59.44 -5.65 34.17
C SER A 565 60.14 -6.24 35.40
N SER A 566 59.63 -7.36 35.94
CA SER A 566 60.24 -8.04 37.08
C SER A 566 61.42 -8.94 36.71
N GLU A 567 61.48 -9.48 35.48
CA GLU A 567 62.63 -10.29 35.03
C GLU A 567 63.87 -9.43 34.72
N GLU A 568 63.72 -8.19 34.24
CA GLU A 568 64.83 -7.25 34.00
C GLU A 568 65.47 -6.69 35.29
N SER A 569 64.80 -6.79 36.45
CA SER A 569 65.37 -6.35 37.74
C SER A 569 66.20 -7.41 38.47
N SER A 570 66.34 -8.61 37.90
CA SER A 570 67.07 -9.75 38.50
C SER A 570 68.25 -10.26 37.66
N THR A 571 68.75 -9.43 36.73
CA THR A 571 70.02 -9.65 36.01
C THR A 571 70.94 -8.47 36.12
#